data_AF-A0A662KKU8-F1
#
_entry.id   AF-A0A662KKU8-F1
#
_cell.length_a   1.000
_cell.length_b   1.000
_cell.length_c   1.000
_cell.angle_alpha   90.00
_cell.angle_beta   90.00
_cell.angle_gamma   90.00
#
_symmetry.space_group_name_H-M   'P 1'
#
loop_
_entity.id
_entity.type
_entity.pdbx_description
1 polymer ?
#
loop_
_entity_poly.entity_id
_entity_poly.type
_entity_poly.pdbx_seq_one_letter_code
_entity_poly.pdbx_strand_id
1 'polypeptide(L)'
;MGQPKQATPYFANISATLGYFTASAMVVSFVIFILSPLTALTLNRDTVYKLLVEMSLPCEFIAKYVIPSLRREIVRILSEEYGMSNREIARILDLTDAAVSQYLSDKRGKAFEIDKNVMGMIKQSAERIARRETTIDEEICRICEVLKRGGSPGEKAAFL
;
A
#
# COMPACT_ATOMS: atom_id res chain seq x y z
N MET A 1 44.73 -51.11 -7.21
CA MET A 1 43.38 -51.47 -6.70
C MET A 1 42.45 -50.33 -7.08
N GLY A 2 41.29 -50.48 -7.71
CA GLY A 2 40.65 -51.64 -8.34
C GLY A 2 39.50 -51.16 -9.26
N GLN A 3 39.07 -51.99 -10.24
CA GLN A 3 37.89 -51.77 -11.10
C GLN A 3 36.61 -52.38 -10.46
N PRO A 4 35.42 -52.50 -11.09
CA PRO A 4 34.85 -51.91 -12.33
C PRO A 4 33.56 -51.07 -11.99
N LYS A 5 32.45 -50.86 -12.75
CA LYS A 5 31.83 -51.42 -13.98
C LYS A 5 30.99 -50.39 -14.77
N GLN A 6 31.05 -50.52 -16.10
CA GLN A 6 29.95 -50.64 -17.11
C GLN A 6 28.61 -49.90 -16.97
N ALA A 7 28.12 -49.39 -18.10
CA ALA A 7 26.76 -48.86 -18.30
C ALA A 7 25.73 -49.94 -18.73
N THR A 8 24.43 -49.64 -18.56
CA THR A 8 23.28 -50.44 -19.03
C THR A 8 22.19 -49.55 -19.66
N PRO A 9 21.30 -50.09 -20.51
CA PRO A 9 20.49 -49.26 -21.42
C PRO A 9 19.12 -48.84 -20.84
N TYR A 10 18.77 -47.55 -20.97
CA TYR A 10 17.46 -47.00 -20.55
C TYR A 10 16.72 -46.22 -21.66
N PHE A 11 17.12 -46.39 -22.92
CA PHE A 11 16.60 -45.62 -24.07
C PHE A 11 15.34 -46.17 -24.74
N ALA A 12 14.73 -47.23 -24.20
CA ALA A 12 13.69 -48.01 -24.90
C ALA A 12 12.22 -47.53 -24.73
N ASN A 13 11.93 -46.59 -23.82
CA ASN A 13 10.55 -46.28 -23.38
C ASN A 13 10.09 -44.81 -23.57
N ILE A 14 10.68 -44.10 -24.53
CA ILE A 14 10.35 -42.67 -24.77
C ILE A 14 9.03 -42.49 -25.55
N SER A 15 8.62 -43.45 -26.39
CA SER A 15 7.39 -43.34 -27.20
C SER A 15 6.09 -43.47 -26.40
N ALA A 16 6.09 -44.22 -25.30
CA ALA A 16 4.89 -44.48 -24.49
C ALA A 16 4.52 -43.30 -23.58
N THR A 17 5.50 -42.54 -23.08
CA THR A 17 5.26 -41.50 -22.06
C THR A 17 4.63 -40.22 -22.63
N LEU A 18 4.90 -39.87 -23.89
CA LEU A 18 4.26 -38.71 -24.53
C LEU A 18 2.74 -38.84 -24.65
N GLY A 19 2.21 -40.07 -24.81
CA GLY A 19 0.76 -40.31 -24.90
C GLY A 19 -0.01 -40.01 -23.60
N TYR A 20 0.60 -40.27 -22.45
CA TYR A 20 -0.02 -39.97 -21.14
C TYR A 20 0.08 -38.48 -20.75
N PHE A 21 1.06 -37.75 -21.30
CA PHE A 21 1.28 -36.35 -20.99
C PHE A 21 0.23 -35.42 -21.62
N THR A 22 -0.23 -35.72 -22.83
CA THR A 22 -1.28 -34.93 -23.51
C THR A 22 -2.66 -35.17 -22.92
N ALA A 23 -2.97 -36.41 -22.52
CA ALA A 23 -4.24 -36.78 -21.90
C ALA A 23 -4.44 -36.13 -20.51
N SER A 24 -3.40 -36.10 -19.67
CA SER A 24 -3.50 -35.49 -18.34
C SER A 24 -3.59 -33.96 -18.39
N ALA A 25 -2.91 -33.30 -19.33
CA ALA A 25 -2.93 -31.84 -19.48
C ALA A 25 -4.35 -31.25 -19.67
N MET A 26 -5.22 -31.91 -20.43
CA MET A 26 -6.61 -31.47 -20.58
C MET A 26 -7.41 -31.58 -19.28
N VAL A 27 -7.20 -32.63 -18.50
CA VAL A 27 -7.88 -32.83 -17.20
C VAL A 27 -7.38 -31.82 -16.17
N VAL A 28 -6.07 -31.52 -16.14
CA VAL A 28 -5.49 -30.49 -15.26
C VAL A 28 -6.10 -29.11 -15.55
N SER A 29 -6.22 -28.71 -16.82
CA SER A 29 -6.89 -27.47 -17.19
C SER A 29 -8.37 -27.45 -16.77
N PHE A 30 -9.10 -28.56 -16.94
CA PHE A 30 -10.50 -28.65 -16.51
C PHE A 30 -10.66 -28.57 -14.99
N VAL A 31 -9.79 -29.22 -14.21
CA VAL A 31 -9.80 -29.16 -12.75
C VAL A 31 -9.47 -27.76 -12.24
N ILE A 32 -8.51 -27.06 -12.87
CA ILE A 32 -8.22 -25.64 -12.56
C ILE A 32 -9.45 -24.76 -12.82
N PHE A 33 -10.17 -24.98 -13.93
CA PHE A 33 -11.37 -24.20 -14.30
C PHE A 33 -12.60 -24.51 -13.43
N ILE A 34 -12.70 -25.73 -12.87
CA ILE A 34 -13.80 -26.15 -12.00
C ILE A 34 -13.55 -25.83 -10.51
N LEU A 35 -12.28 -25.65 -10.10
CA LEU A 35 -11.91 -25.19 -8.74
C LEU A 35 -11.78 -23.66 -8.62
N SER A 36 -11.82 -22.92 -9.74
CA SER A 36 -11.78 -21.44 -9.73
C SER A 36 -13.03 -20.70 -9.20
N PRO A 37 -14.17 -21.31 -8.80
CA PRO A 37 -15.18 -20.61 -7.98
C PRO A 37 -14.59 -20.05 -6.68
N LEU A 38 -13.53 -20.67 -6.14
CA LEU A 38 -12.86 -20.17 -4.93
C LEU A 38 -11.98 -18.93 -5.20
N THR A 39 -11.52 -18.71 -6.45
CA THR A 39 -10.86 -17.46 -6.85
C THR A 39 -11.84 -16.29 -7.06
N ALA A 40 -13.16 -16.52 -6.98
CA ALA A 40 -14.12 -15.42 -6.85
C ALA A 40 -14.01 -14.70 -5.48
N LEU A 41 -13.19 -15.21 -4.55
CA LEU A 41 -12.74 -14.48 -3.36
C LEU A 41 -11.46 -13.65 -3.61
N THR A 42 -11.27 -13.12 -4.83
CA THR A 42 -10.57 -11.83 -4.97
C THR A 42 -11.42 -10.76 -4.28
N LEU A 43 -11.25 -10.65 -2.96
CA LEU A 43 -11.83 -9.61 -2.13
C LEU A 43 -11.22 -8.28 -2.60
N ASN A 44 -11.88 -7.64 -3.58
CA ASN A 44 -11.35 -6.46 -4.23
C ASN A 44 -11.04 -5.39 -3.18
N ARG A 45 -9.89 -4.73 -3.28
CA ARG A 45 -9.40 -3.72 -2.33
C ARG A 45 -10.53 -2.77 -1.93
N ASP A 46 -11.25 -2.26 -2.91
CA ASP A 46 -12.35 -1.31 -2.78
C ASP A 46 -13.56 -1.91 -2.04
N THR A 47 -13.86 -3.20 -2.25
CA THR A 47 -14.91 -3.93 -1.52
C THR A 47 -14.50 -4.16 -0.06
N VAL A 48 -13.23 -4.46 0.22
CA VAL A 48 -12.74 -4.58 1.60
C VAL A 48 -12.82 -3.22 2.31
N TYR A 49 -12.34 -2.15 1.66
CA TYR A 49 -12.42 -0.79 2.21
C TYR A 49 -13.88 -0.35 2.40
N LYS A 50 -14.78 -0.65 1.46
CA LYS A 50 -16.20 -0.31 1.59
C LYS A 50 -16.84 -1.01 2.79
N LEU A 51 -16.61 -2.30 2.99
CA LEU A 51 -17.09 -3.04 4.18
C LEU A 51 -16.47 -2.52 5.49
N LEU A 52 -15.19 -2.15 5.50
CA LEU A 52 -14.51 -1.57 6.67
C LEU A 52 -15.03 -0.15 7.01
N VAL A 53 -15.41 0.63 6.00
CA VAL A 53 -16.01 1.96 6.17
C VAL A 53 -17.50 1.88 6.49
N GLU A 54 -18.25 0.89 6.00
CA GLU A 54 -19.66 0.67 6.39
C GLU A 54 -19.81 0.39 7.91
N MET A 55 -18.75 -0.09 8.58
CA MET A 55 -18.71 -0.30 10.02
C MET A 55 -18.10 0.86 10.83
N SER A 56 -17.64 1.96 10.21
CA SER A 56 -17.00 3.07 10.93
C SER A 56 -17.34 4.44 10.34
N LEU A 57 -17.61 5.44 11.19
CA LEU A 57 -17.98 6.77 10.71
C LEU A 57 -16.84 7.33 9.83
N PRO A 58 -17.12 7.94 8.66
CA PRO A 58 -16.06 8.35 7.73
C PRO A 58 -15.10 9.38 8.34
N CYS A 59 -15.58 10.22 9.26
CA CYS A 59 -14.73 11.11 10.06
C CYS A 59 -13.80 10.36 11.04
N GLU A 60 -14.25 9.23 11.61
CA GLU A 60 -13.41 8.36 12.45
C GLU A 60 -12.33 7.69 11.61
N PHE A 61 -12.70 7.13 10.44
CA PHE A 61 -11.73 6.56 9.49
C PHE A 61 -10.66 7.58 9.09
N ILE A 62 -11.06 8.80 8.74
CA ILE A 62 -10.15 9.90 8.41
C ILE A 62 -9.24 10.25 9.59
N ALA A 63 -9.77 10.37 10.81
CA ALA A 63 -8.99 10.70 12.00
C ALA A 63 -8.01 9.59 12.41
N LYS A 64 -8.37 8.32 12.19
CA LYS A 64 -7.63 7.13 12.61
C LYS A 64 -6.57 6.68 11.61
N TYR A 65 -6.81 6.88 10.31
CA TYR A 65 -5.96 6.37 9.24
C TYR A 65 -5.37 7.48 8.35
N VAL A 66 -6.19 8.42 7.88
CA VAL A 66 -5.75 9.44 6.91
C VAL A 66 -4.90 10.53 7.58
N ILE A 67 -5.41 11.21 8.61
CA ILE A 67 -4.72 12.32 9.30
C ILE A 67 -3.34 11.91 9.85
N PRO A 68 -3.16 10.76 10.51
CA PRO A 68 -1.83 10.32 10.98
C PRO A 68 -0.85 10.07 9.83
N SER A 69 -1.34 9.65 8.66
CA SER A 69 -0.52 9.36 7.48
C SER A 69 -0.13 10.65 6.74
N LEU A 70 -1.05 11.63 6.66
CA LEU A 70 -0.71 12.99 6.21
C LEU A 70 0.35 13.64 7.12
N ARG A 71 0.18 13.55 8.45
CA ARG A 71 1.19 14.03 9.42
C ARG A 71 2.55 13.33 9.24
N ARG A 72 2.57 12.04 8.91
CA ARG A 72 3.82 11.30 8.64
C ARG A 72 4.58 11.86 7.44
N GLU A 73 3.91 12.05 6.31
CA GLU A 73 4.60 12.52 5.09
C GLU A 73 5.07 13.97 5.22
N ILE A 74 4.31 14.86 5.88
CA ILE A 74 4.77 16.23 6.20
C ILE A 74 6.05 16.16 7.05
N VAL A 75 6.07 15.34 8.09
CA VAL A 75 7.25 15.14 8.96
C VAL A 75 8.45 14.59 8.18
N ARG A 76 8.24 13.62 7.26
CA ARG A 76 9.30 13.11 6.38
C ARG A 76 9.88 14.20 5.50
N ILE A 77 9.05 14.91 4.75
CA ILE A 77 9.49 15.95 3.81
C ILE A 77 10.29 17.03 4.56
N LEU A 78 9.84 17.47 5.74
CA LEU A 78 10.58 18.45 6.55
C LEU A 78 11.94 17.91 7.06
N SER A 79 12.05 16.61 7.34
CA SER A 79 13.29 15.99 7.79
C SER A 79 14.26 15.64 6.65
N GLU A 80 13.73 15.21 5.50
CA GLU A 80 14.49 14.59 4.40
C GLU A 80 14.78 15.59 3.27
N GLU A 81 13.83 16.47 2.93
CA GLU A 81 13.97 17.47 1.85
C GLU A 81 14.39 18.85 2.38
N TYR A 82 13.96 19.23 3.60
CA TYR A 82 14.33 20.49 4.26
C TYR A 82 15.41 20.33 5.33
N GLY A 83 15.85 19.11 5.64
CA GLY A 83 16.95 18.82 6.57
C GLY A 83 16.70 19.24 8.03
N MET A 84 15.45 19.49 8.44
CA MET A 84 15.12 20.00 9.77
C MET A 84 15.32 18.93 10.85
N SER A 85 15.87 19.30 12.01
CA SER A 85 15.97 18.40 13.14
C SER A 85 14.62 18.11 13.78
N ASN A 86 14.49 16.98 14.48
CA ASN A 86 13.26 16.62 15.20
C ASN A 86 12.71 17.75 16.09
N ARG A 87 13.60 18.54 16.71
CA ARG A 87 13.26 19.68 17.57
C ARG A 87 12.74 20.90 16.81
N GLU A 88 13.11 21.07 15.56
CA GLU A 88 12.60 22.14 14.69
C GLU A 88 11.22 21.75 14.16
N ILE A 89 11.10 20.51 13.67
CA ILE A 89 9.82 19.93 13.24
C ILE A 89 8.81 19.95 14.41
N ALA A 90 9.22 19.53 15.62
CA ALA A 90 8.40 19.58 16.83
C ALA A 90 7.85 21.00 17.10
N ARG A 91 8.70 22.03 17.04
CA ARG A 91 8.31 23.43 17.28
C ARG A 91 7.47 24.05 16.15
N ILE A 92 7.61 23.59 14.91
CA ILE A 92 6.86 24.13 13.76
C ILE A 92 5.47 23.46 13.64
N LEU A 93 5.34 22.20 14.05
CA LEU A 93 4.10 21.41 13.93
C LEU A 93 3.26 21.33 15.22
N ASP A 94 3.69 22.00 16.30
CA ASP A 94 3.19 21.85 17.67
C ASP A 94 3.10 20.37 18.13
N LEU A 95 4.24 19.69 18.02
CA LEU A 95 4.41 18.28 18.38
C LEU A 95 5.56 18.12 19.39
N THR A 96 5.65 16.94 20.01
CA THR A 96 6.82 16.56 20.82
C THR A 96 7.89 15.87 19.95
N ASP A 97 9.17 15.98 20.32
CA ASP A 97 10.29 15.22 19.72
C ASP A 97 9.94 13.71 19.59
N ALA A 98 9.24 13.16 20.59
CA ALA A 98 8.79 11.77 20.62
C ALA A 98 7.67 11.46 19.60
N ALA A 99 6.76 12.40 19.32
CA ALA A 99 5.76 12.25 18.28
C ALA A 99 6.40 12.31 16.88
N VAL A 100 7.32 13.24 16.64
CA VAL A 100 8.11 13.34 15.40
C VAL A 100 8.88 12.03 15.16
N SER A 101 9.58 11.52 16.18
CA SER A 101 10.27 10.21 16.11
C SER A 101 9.31 9.05 15.79
N GLN A 102 8.08 9.05 16.32
CA GLN A 102 7.08 8.01 16.03
C GLN A 102 6.50 8.09 14.62
N TYR A 103 6.47 9.26 13.99
CA TYR A 103 6.15 9.39 12.56
C TYR A 103 7.30 8.90 11.68
N LEU A 104 8.53 9.39 11.90
CA LEU A 104 9.71 8.99 11.12
C LEU A 104 9.97 7.47 11.19
N SER A 105 9.80 6.86 12.38
CA SER A 105 9.96 5.42 12.59
C SER A 105 8.75 4.56 12.18
N ASP A 106 7.82 5.10 11.39
CA ASP A 106 6.65 4.39 10.82
C ASP A 106 5.64 3.83 11.85
N LYS A 107 5.84 4.12 13.15
CA LYS A 107 4.96 3.70 14.27
C LYS A 107 3.61 4.43 14.27
N ARG A 108 3.50 5.53 13.53
CA ARG A 108 2.26 6.26 13.24
C ARG A 108 2.17 6.55 11.74
N GLY A 109 0.97 6.55 11.19
CA GLY A 109 0.72 6.98 9.81
C GLY A 109 1.10 5.99 8.71
N LYS A 110 1.28 4.70 9.02
CA LYS A 110 1.58 3.65 8.02
C LYS A 110 0.36 2.98 7.41
N ALA A 111 -0.80 3.11 8.03
CA ALA A 111 -2.00 2.32 7.70
C ALA A 111 -2.85 2.87 6.55
N PHE A 112 -2.50 4.02 5.97
CA PHE A 112 -3.14 4.58 4.78
C PHE A 112 -2.07 4.89 3.73
N GLU A 113 -2.28 4.43 2.50
CA GLU A 113 -1.39 4.71 1.36
C GLU A 113 -1.74 6.08 0.75
N ILE A 114 -0.73 6.89 0.48
CA ILE A 114 -0.90 8.22 -0.14
C ILE A 114 -0.65 8.09 -1.65
N ASP A 115 -1.64 8.47 -2.46
CA ASP A 115 -1.49 8.49 -3.91
C ASP A 115 -0.62 9.67 -4.39
N LYS A 116 -0.17 9.60 -5.65
CA LYS A 116 0.78 10.57 -6.23
C LYS A 116 0.23 12.01 -6.29
N ASN A 117 -1.06 12.19 -6.45
CA ASN A 117 -1.68 13.52 -6.53
C ASN A 117 -1.75 14.15 -5.14
N VAL A 118 -2.19 13.38 -4.13
CA VAL A 118 -2.21 13.81 -2.74
C VAL A 118 -0.78 14.06 -2.22
N MET A 119 0.20 13.23 -2.59
CA MET A 119 1.62 13.50 -2.30
C MET A 119 2.08 14.86 -2.87
N GLY A 120 1.62 15.23 -4.06
CA GLY A 120 1.85 16.56 -4.63
C GLY A 120 1.27 17.69 -3.77
N MET A 121 0.06 17.51 -3.23
CA MET A 121 -0.54 18.45 -2.28
C MET A 121 0.24 18.54 -0.97
N ILE A 122 0.68 17.41 -0.43
CA ILE A 122 1.46 17.33 0.82
C ILE A 122 2.80 18.07 0.66
N LYS A 123 3.52 17.91 -0.45
CA LYS A 123 4.77 18.65 -0.72
C LYS A 123 4.55 20.17 -0.70
N GLN A 124 3.49 20.66 -1.33
CA GLN A 124 3.12 22.07 -1.26
C GLN A 124 2.74 22.53 0.16
N SER A 125 2.08 21.68 0.95
CA SER A 125 1.78 21.95 2.35
C SER A 125 3.04 22.04 3.20
N ALA A 126 3.97 21.08 3.06
CA ALA A 126 5.25 21.07 3.77
C ALA A 126 6.10 22.30 3.42
N GLU A 127 6.07 22.77 2.17
CA GLU A 127 6.73 24.02 1.77
C GLU A 127 6.18 25.25 2.51
N ARG A 128 4.87 25.47 2.54
CA ARG A 128 4.27 26.61 3.27
C ARG A 128 4.49 26.53 4.78
N ILE A 129 4.43 25.33 5.35
CA ILE A 129 4.75 25.07 6.75
C ILE A 129 6.23 25.38 7.05
N ALA A 130 7.16 24.98 6.18
CA ALA A 130 8.59 25.29 6.32
C ALA A 130 8.87 26.80 6.26
N ARG A 131 8.15 27.51 5.39
CA ARG A 131 8.15 28.99 5.26
C ARG A 131 7.41 29.71 6.40
N ARG A 132 6.66 28.98 7.23
CA ARG A 132 5.75 29.48 8.29
C ARG A 132 4.60 30.35 7.78
N GLU A 133 4.15 30.08 6.55
CA GLU A 133 3.01 30.75 5.91
C GLU A 133 1.67 30.16 6.36
N THR A 134 1.65 28.90 6.82
CA THR A 134 0.44 28.18 7.28
C THR A 134 0.75 27.25 8.46
N THR A 135 -0.28 26.85 9.21
CA THR A 135 -0.19 25.79 10.22
C THR A 135 -0.39 24.40 9.62
N ILE A 136 0.01 23.36 10.37
CA ILE A 136 -0.19 21.97 9.95
C ILE A 136 -1.68 21.59 9.86
N ASP A 137 -2.53 22.12 10.72
CA ASP A 137 -3.93 21.70 10.80
C ASP A 137 -4.82 22.36 9.74
N GLU A 138 -4.53 23.60 9.35
CA GLU A 138 -5.11 24.21 8.14
C GLU A 138 -4.78 23.39 6.88
N GLU A 139 -3.52 22.97 6.74
CA GLU A 139 -3.06 22.18 5.59
C GLU A 139 -3.65 20.77 5.54
N ILE A 140 -3.77 20.11 6.70
CA ILE A 140 -4.43 18.80 6.81
C ILE A 140 -5.93 18.95 6.51
N CYS A 141 -6.59 19.99 7.03
CA CYS A 141 -7.99 20.25 6.71
C CYS A 141 -8.19 20.50 5.22
N ARG A 142 -7.32 21.31 4.58
CA ARG A 142 -7.30 21.56 3.13
C ARG A 142 -7.19 20.27 2.31
N ILE A 143 -6.28 19.36 2.67
CA ILE A 143 -6.14 18.05 2.01
C ILE A 143 -7.36 17.15 2.27
N CYS A 144 -7.84 17.09 3.51
CA CYS A 144 -9.01 16.30 3.89
C CYS A 144 -10.31 16.79 3.23
N GLU A 145 -10.46 18.09 2.96
CA GLU A 145 -11.59 18.63 2.21
C GLU A 145 -11.57 18.19 0.74
N VAL A 146 -10.40 18.17 0.09
CA VAL A 146 -10.29 17.66 -1.28
C VAL A 146 -10.65 16.17 -1.32
N LEU A 147 -10.07 15.36 -0.42
CA LEU A 147 -10.37 13.92 -0.27
C LEU A 147 -11.85 13.61 0.03
N LYS A 148 -12.58 14.53 0.68
CA LYS A 148 -14.03 14.40 0.93
C LYS A 148 -14.89 14.83 -0.26
N ARG A 149 -14.46 15.85 -1.02
CA ARG A 149 -15.21 16.37 -2.18
C ARG A 149 -14.98 15.55 -3.45
N GLY A 150 -13.91 14.77 -3.50
CA GLY A 150 -13.72 13.71 -4.48
C GLY A 150 -12.66 12.72 -4.01
N GLY A 151 -12.83 11.45 -4.42
CA GLY A 151 -11.70 10.53 -4.52
C GLY A 151 -10.58 11.15 -5.36
N SER A 152 -9.36 10.62 -5.22
CA SER A 152 -8.14 11.23 -5.77
C SER A 152 -8.28 11.60 -7.26
N PRO A 153 -7.51 12.56 -7.79
CA PRO A 153 -7.52 12.92 -9.23
C PRO A 153 -7.25 11.78 -10.24
N GLY A 154 -7.07 10.52 -9.81
CA GLY A 154 -7.09 9.33 -10.67
C GLY A 154 -8.24 8.34 -10.40
N GLU A 155 -9.07 8.51 -9.36
CA GLU A 155 -9.91 7.44 -8.81
C GLU A 155 -11.33 7.91 -8.43
N LYS A 156 -12.26 7.79 -9.39
CA LYS A 156 -13.70 8.02 -9.16
C LYS A 156 -14.37 6.81 -8.48
N ALA A 157 -14.04 6.58 -7.20
CA ALA A 157 -14.66 5.54 -6.38
C ALA A 157 -15.23 6.11 -5.07
N ALA A 158 -16.51 5.83 -4.82
CA ALA A 158 -17.20 5.82 -3.53
C ALA A 158 -16.85 6.90 -2.47
N PHE A 159 -17.52 8.06 -2.57
CA PHE A 159 -17.97 8.79 -1.35
C PHE A 159 -19.46 9.22 -1.44
N LEU A 160 -20.19 8.58 -2.36
CA LEU A 160 -21.65 8.55 -2.54
C LEU A 160 -22.01 7.12 -2.99
#